data_AF-W1UTD4-F1
#
_entry.id   AF-W1UTD4-F1
#
_cell.length_a   1.000
_cell.length_b   1.000
_cell.length_c   1.000
_cell.angle_alpha   90.00
_cell.angle_beta   90.00
_cell.angle_gamma   90.00
#
_symmetry.space_group_name_H-M   'P 1'
#
loop_
_entity.id
_entity.type
_entity.pdbx_description
1 polymer ?
#
loop_
_entity_poly.entity_id
_entity_poly.type
_entity_poly.pdbx_seq_one_letter_code
_entity_poly.pdbx_strand_id
1 'polypeptide(L)'
;MKFKKLITLASLVGLIVFLATTVVACGSKSENTETKTAQVEKNKEKEKKEALDKAKSYDKSLNLSYNAMEKKLLEEDFSEEAIKYALNNVGIDWKQNALEKAKEYAKTPLVSRKVIKEKLDYEDGFDDPEVNYAIDNVDVDWKKAAIEKAKDYAKNNHLSSFNTESELQRENRFTPEEAKYAVENAGIDWKEIALERAKELKQSAPEPDFAISDTRDGLQSEQFRDEEVKYAMDNLKK
;
A
#
# COMPACT_ATOMS: atom_id res chain seq x y z
N MET A 1 -50.08 12.13 -2.65
CA MET A 1 -51.22 11.35 -2.10
C MET A 1 -50.95 11.06 -0.64
N LYS A 2 -51.75 11.61 0.27
CA LYS A 2 -51.75 11.33 1.71
C LYS A 2 -53.03 10.56 2.04
N PHE A 3 -52.93 9.37 2.64
CA PHE A 3 -54.07 8.67 3.26
C PHE A 3 -53.59 8.19 4.64
N LYS A 4 -53.86 8.98 5.69
CA LYS A 4 -55.01 8.90 6.62
C LYS A 4 -55.01 7.63 7.48
N LYS A 5 -54.76 7.86 8.77
CA LYS A 5 -54.93 6.96 9.92
C LYS A 5 -56.37 6.43 10.00
N LEU A 6 -56.54 5.18 10.47
CA LEU A 6 -57.72 4.78 11.24
C LEU A 6 -57.29 4.23 12.60
N ILE A 7 -57.99 4.74 13.61
CA ILE A 7 -57.95 4.36 15.02
C ILE A 7 -59.05 3.31 15.22
N THR A 8 -58.80 2.28 16.03
CA THR A 8 -59.86 1.69 16.86
C THR A 8 -59.33 1.25 18.22
N LEU A 9 -60.05 1.75 19.22
CA LEU A 9 -59.95 1.59 20.67
C LEU A 9 -60.70 0.30 21.08
N ALA A 10 -60.21 -0.46 22.07
CA ALA A 10 -61.06 -1.23 22.98
C ALA A 10 -60.29 -1.63 24.24
N SER A 11 -60.85 -1.26 25.39
CA SER A 11 -60.36 -1.56 26.73
C SER A 11 -60.71 -2.97 27.19
N LEU A 12 -59.93 -3.57 28.09
CA LEU A 12 -60.55 -4.37 29.16
C LEU A 12 -59.69 -4.40 30.41
N VAL A 13 -60.31 -3.94 31.49
CA VAL A 13 -59.87 -4.02 32.89
C VAL A 13 -59.92 -5.48 33.34
N GLY A 14 -58.86 -5.95 33.97
CA GLY A 14 -58.80 -7.23 34.69
C GLY A 14 -58.12 -7.04 36.03
N LEU A 15 -58.90 -6.60 37.02
CA LEU A 15 -58.53 -6.55 38.43
C LEU A 15 -58.44 -7.99 38.96
N ILE A 16 -57.25 -8.47 39.33
CA ILE A 16 -57.11 -9.68 40.16
C ILE A 16 -56.34 -9.30 41.41
N VAL A 17 -57.12 -9.03 42.45
CA VAL A 17 -56.69 -9.09 43.85
C VAL A 17 -56.73 -10.56 44.25
N PHE A 18 -55.59 -11.15 44.62
CA PHE A 18 -55.58 -12.36 45.43
C PHE A 18 -54.58 -12.23 46.57
N LEU A 19 -55.10 -12.62 47.74
CA LEU A 19 -54.52 -12.47 49.06
C LEU A 19 -53.23 -13.27 49.24
N ALA A 20 -52.34 -12.70 50.06
CA ALA A 20 -51.20 -13.39 50.63
C ALA A 20 -51.65 -14.52 51.57
N THR A 21 -51.13 -15.72 51.33
CA THR A 21 -50.88 -16.72 52.38
C THR A 21 -49.50 -17.34 52.14
N THR A 22 -48.80 -17.53 53.26
CA THR A 22 -47.38 -17.85 53.41
C THR A 22 -46.99 -19.23 52.90
N VAL A 23 -45.91 -19.31 52.11
CA VAL A 23 -45.02 -20.48 52.07
C VAL A 23 -43.58 -20.00 52.10
N VAL A 24 -42.87 -20.33 53.18
CA VAL A 24 -41.42 -20.26 53.29
C VAL A 24 -40.85 -21.44 52.49
N ALA A 25 -40.06 -21.17 51.43
CA ALA A 25 -39.01 -22.08 50.92
C ALA A 25 -38.12 -21.40 49.85
N CYS A 26 -36.83 -21.35 50.16
CA CYS A 26 -35.66 -21.20 49.29
C CYS A 26 -35.48 -19.93 48.43
N GLY A 27 -34.79 -18.94 49.02
CA GLY A 27 -33.89 -18.08 48.26
C GLY A 27 -32.72 -18.89 47.71
N SER A 28 -32.74 -19.18 46.41
CA SER A 28 -31.58 -19.72 45.67
C SER A 28 -31.57 -19.37 44.17
N LYS A 29 -32.49 -18.51 43.71
CA LYS A 29 -32.57 -18.10 42.29
C LYS A 29 -32.00 -16.69 42.02
N SER A 30 -31.83 -15.87 43.07
CA SER A 30 -31.29 -14.50 42.97
C SER A 30 -29.76 -14.48 42.95
N GLU A 31 -29.09 -15.19 43.87
CA GLU A 31 -27.61 -15.18 43.99
C GLU A 31 -26.90 -15.81 42.78
N ASN A 32 -27.50 -16.82 42.15
CA ASN A 32 -26.87 -17.51 41.00
C ASN A 32 -26.84 -16.64 39.73
N THR A 33 -27.73 -15.65 39.63
CA THR A 33 -27.82 -14.73 38.49
C THR A 33 -26.83 -13.58 38.63
N GLU A 34 -26.66 -13.03 39.84
CA GLU A 34 -25.66 -11.97 40.13
C GLU A 34 -24.23 -12.51 39.97
N THR A 35 -23.96 -13.73 40.47
CA THR A 35 -22.63 -14.35 40.40
C THR A 35 -22.20 -14.66 38.96
N LYS A 36 -23.13 -15.17 38.13
CA LYS A 36 -22.87 -15.43 36.71
C LYS A 36 -22.64 -14.15 35.90
N THR A 37 -23.38 -13.08 36.21
CA THR A 37 -23.23 -11.77 35.56
C THR A 37 -21.88 -11.13 35.90
N ALA A 38 -21.46 -11.17 37.17
CA ALA A 38 -20.15 -10.68 37.59
C ALA A 38 -18.98 -11.44 36.95
N GLN A 39 -19.12 -12.75 36.75
CA GLN A 39 -18.09 -13.57 36.11
C GLN A 39 -17.98 -13.29 34.60
N VAL A 40 -19.10 -13.06 33.91
CA VAL A 40 -19.10 -12.64 32.50
C VAL A 40 -18.41 -11.28 32.35
N GLU A 41 -18.72 -10.31 33.21
CA GLU A 41 -18.10 -8.99 33.15
C GLU A 41 -16.58 -9.04 33.42
N LYS A 42 -16.17 -9.84 34.41
CA LYS A 42 -14.74 -10.07 34.68
C LYS A 42 -14.00 -10.71 33.51
N ASN A 43 -14.65 -11.64 32.79
CA ASN A 43 -14.06 -12.25 31.60
C ASN A 43 -13.92 -11.25 30.45
N LYS A 44 -14.91 -10.37 30.25
CA LYS A 44 -14.83 -9.27 29.27
C LYS A 44 -13.69 -8.30 29.57
N GLU A 45 -13.54 -7.90 30.83
CA GLU A 45 -12.46 -7.00 31.24
C GLU A 45 -11.08 -7.63 31.06
N LYS A 46 -10.98 -8.93 31.33
CA LYS A 46 -9.75 -9.70 31.07
C LYS A 46 -9.42 -9.71 29.58
N GLU A 47 -10.39 -10.00 28.72
CA GLU A 47 -10.20 -10.04 27.26
C GLU A 47 -9.77 -8.68 26.69
N LYS A 48 -10.40 -7.58 27.13
CA LYS A 48 -10.00 -6.21 26.79
C LYS A 48 -8.53 -5.92 27.09
N LYS A 49 -8.06 -6.35 28.26
CA LYS A 49 -6.66 -6.19 28.66
C LYS A 49 -5.72 -7.03 27.81
N GLU A 50 -6.09 -8.27 27.51
CA GLU A 50 -5.31 -9.16 26.65
C GLU A 50 -5.19 -8.62 25.22
N ALA A 51 -6.28 -8.11 24.65
CA ALA A 51 -6.28 -7.45 23.33
C ALA A 51 -5.38 -6.20 23.31
N LEU A 52 -5.43 -5.37 24.37
CA LEU A 52 -4.57 -4.19 24.50
C LEU A 52 -3.08 -4.57 24.59
N ASP A 53 -2.75 -5.58 25.39
CA ASP A 53 -1.37 -6.07 25.53
C ASP A 53 -0.85 -6.65 24.21
N LYS A 54 -1.71 -7.33 23.44
CA LYS A 54 -1.41 -7.80 22.08
C LYS A 54 -1.18 -6.66 21.10
N ALA A 55 -2.04 -5.65 21.10
CA ALA A 55 -1.87 -4.47 20.25
C ALA A 55 -0.52 -3.78 20.51
N LYS A 56 -0.14 -3.60 21.79
CA LYS A 56 1.17 -3.06 22.18
C LYS A 56 2.35 -3.93 21.74
N SER A 57 2.18 -5.26 21.77
CA SER A 57 3.21 -6.19 21.30
C SER A 57 3.41 -6.11 19.79
N TYR A 58 2.31 -5.99 19.03
CA TYR A 58 2.35 -5.87 17.58
C TYR A 58 2.94 -4.55 17.11
N ASP A 59 2.59 -3.44 17.77
CA ASP A 59 3.17 -2.14 17.48
C ASP A 59 4.71 -2.16 17.50
N LYS A 60 5.29 -2.78 18.52
CA LYS A 60 6.75 -2.91 18.69
C LYS A 60 7.48 -3.71 17.61
N SER A 61 6.76 -4.50 16.82
CA SER A 61 7.37 -5.50 15.94
C SER A 61 6.94 -5.45 14.49
N LEU A 62 5.76 -4.88 14.21
CA LEU A 62 5.13 -5.00 12.90
C LEU A 62 4.86 -3.66 12.19
N ASN A 63 4.88 -2.52 12.91
CA ASN A 63 4.54 -1.20 12.37
C ASN A 63 3.23 -1.23 11.57
N LEU A 64 2.16 -1.77 12.16
CA LEU A 64 0.87 -1.93 11.48
C LEU A 64 0.12 -0.60 11.37
N SER A 65 -0.74 -0.50 10.35
CA SER A 65 -1.83 0.47 10.31
C SER A 65 -2.91 0.15 11.34
N TYR A 66 -3.81 1.11 11.59
CA TYR A 66 -4.99 0.87 12.43
C TYR A 66 -5.81 -0.32 11.90
N ASN A 67 -6.09 -0.33 10.59
CA ASN A 67 -6.90 -1.36 9.94
C ASN A 67 -6.21 -2.74 9.99
N ALA A 68 -4.89 -2.79 9.79
CA ALA A 68 -4.13 -4.04 9.90
C ALA A 68 -4.05 -4.55 11.34
N MET A 69 -3.96 -3.65 12.33
CA MET A 69 -4.02 -4.02 13.75
C MET A 69 -5.39 -4.60 14.13
N GLU A 70 -6.48 -3.95 13.70
CA GLU A 70 -7.85 -4.44 13.90
C GLU A 70 -8.01 -5.85 13.34
N LYS A 71 -7.63 -6.05 12.07
CA LYS A 71 -7.66 -7.35 11.41
C LYS A 71 -6.85 -8.41 12.16
N LYS A 72 -5.65 -8.05 12.63
CA LYS A 72 -4.76 -8.97 13.34
C LYS A 72 -5.33 -9.42 14.69
N LEU A 73 -5.99 -8.52 15.42
CA LEU A 73 -6.68 -8.87 16.66
C LEU A 73 -7.94 -9.72 16.39
N LEU A 74 -8.66 -9.44 15.29
CA LEU A 74 -9.79 -10.27 14.87
C LEU A 74 -9.37 -11.70 14.51
N GLU A 75 -8.22 -11.86 13.83
CA GLU A 75 -7.62 -13.17 13.52
C GLU A 75 -7.18 -13.96 14.76
N GLU A 76 -7.03 -13.30 15.92
CA GLU A 76 -6.77 -13.93 17.22
C GLU A 76 -8.05 -14.20 18.03
N ASP A 77 -9.22 -14.13 17.39
CA ASP A 77 -10.54 -14.40 17.99
C ASP A 77 -10.91 -13.45 19.15
N PHE A 78 -10.29 -12.26 19.25
CA PHE A 78 -10.74 -11.23 20.19
C PHE A 78 -12.13 -10.70 19.80
N SER A 79 -13.00 -10.49 20.79
CA SER A 79 -14.30 -9.86 20.55
C SER A 79 -14.19 -8.43 20.03
N GLU A 80 -15.16 -7.98 19.22
CA GLU A 80 -15.21 -6.60 18.71
C GLU A 80 -15.12 -5.56 19.83
N GLU A 81 -15.72 -5.86 21.00
CA GLU A 81 -15.66 -5.00 22.18
C GLU A 81 -14.23 -4.87 22.72
N ALA A 82 -13.48 -5.99 22.77
CA ALA A 82 -12.09 -6.01 23.20
C ALA A 82 -11.15 -5.31 22.20
N ILE A 83 -11.36 -5.53 20.89
CA ILE A 83 -10.60 -4.89 19.81
C ILE A 83 -10.78 -3.38 19.86
N LYS A 84 -12.03 -2.91 19.90
CA LYS A 84 -12.34 -1.49 20.01
C LYS A 84 -11.75 -0.87 21.27
N TYR A 85 -11.79 -1.58 22.40
CA TYR A 85 -11.13 -1.11 23.61
C TYR A 85 -9.61 -1.00 23.41
N ALA A 86 -8.96 -2.02 22.86
CA ALA A 86 -7.52 -2.03 22.62
C ALA A 86 -7.09 -0.85 21.73
N LEU A 87 -7.71 -0.69 20.55
CA LEU A 87 -7.36 0.35 19.58
C LEU A 87 -7.56 1.77 20.13
N ASN A 88 -8.56 2.00 20.99
CA ASN A 88 -8.76 3.30 21.64
C ASN A 88 -7.77 3.60 22.77
N ASN A 89 -7.14 2.58 23.36
CA ASN A 89 -6.29 2.72 24.55
C ASN A 89 -4.82 2.39 24.30
N VAL A 90 -4.45 1.95 23.09
CA VAL A 90 -3.08 1.53 22.77
C VAL A 90 -2.13 2.71 22.62
N GLY A 91 -2.63 3.89 22.21
CA GLY A 91 -1.85 5.11 22.13
C GLY A 91 -0.75 5.09 21.07
N ILE A 92 -0.98 4.38 19.96
CA ILE A 92 -0.03 4.24 18.84
C ILE A 92 -0.03 5.50 17.99
N ASP A 93 1.17 5.92 17.57
CA ASP A 93 1.33 6.91 16.51
C ASP A 93 1.36 6.22 15.14
N TRP A 94 0.19 6.08 14.53
CA TRP A 94 0.03 5.40 13.24
C TRP A 94 0.82 6.06 12.10
N LYS A 95 1.07 7.38 12.19
CA LYS A 95 1.91 8.09 11.22
C LYS A 95 3.36 7.66 11.32
N GLN A 96 3.85 7.43 12.55
CA GLN A 96 5.19 6.90 12.75
C GLN A 96 5.31 5.48 12.19
N ASN A 97 4.29 4.63 12.39
CA ASN A 97 4.27 3.28 11.82
C ASN A 97 4.33 3.32 10.28
N ALA A 98 3.54 4.20 9.64
CA ALA A 98 3.58 4.40 8.20
C ALA A 98 4.96 4.85 7.71
N LEU A 99 5.62 5.76 8.45
CA LEU A 99 6.97 6.21 8.13
C LEU A 99 8.01 5.08 8.24
N GLU A 100 7.93 4.23 9.26
CA GLU A 100 8.83 3.06 9.36
C GLU A 100 8.61 2.07 8.21
N LYS A 101 7.36 1.83 7.80
CA LYS A 101 7.05 1.04 6.60
C LYS A 101 7.57 1.68 5.31
N ALA A 102 7.43 2.99 5.16
CA ALA A 102 8.01 3.72 4.03
C ALA A 102 9.53 3.55 3.96
N LYS A 103 10.22 3.64 5.11
CA LYS A 103 11.67 3.38 5.20
C LYS A 103 12.03 1.94 4.85
N GLU A 104 11.21 0.96 5.22
CA GLU A 104 11.40 -0.43 4.81
C GLU A 104 11.31 -0.56 3.28
N TYR A 105 10.29 0.00 2.65
CA TYR A 105 10.14 -0.03 1.20
C TYR A 105 11.23 0.74 0.46
N ALA A 106 11.68 1.87 1.02
CA ALA A 106 12.76 2.70 0.48
C ALA A 106 14.12 2.00 0.45
N LYS A 107 14.31 0.89 1.18
CA LYS A 107 15.51 0.04 1.06
C LYS A 107 15.56 -0.69 -0.28
N THR A 108 14.42 -0.83 -0.97
CA THR A 108 14.37 -1.41 -2.32
C THR A 108 15.02 -0.42 -3.29
N PRO A 109 16.06 -0.83 -4.04
CA PRO A 109 16.71 0.06 -4.98
C PRO A 109 15.72 0.61 -6.03
N LEU A 110 15.90 1.88 -6.39
CA LEU A 110 15.25 2.49 -7.56
C LEU A 110 13.72 2.57 -7.48
N VAL A 111 13.15 2.53 -6.27
CA VAL A 111 11.70 2.64 -6.06
C VAL A 111 11.23 4.08 -6.20
N SER A 112 10.05 4.28 -6.78
CA SER A 112 9.44 5.60 -6.92
C SER A 112 8.52 5.94 -5.74
N ARG A 113 8.25 7.25 -5.59
CA ARG A 113 7.30 7.77 -4.59
C ARG A 113 5.94 7.10 -4.73
N LYS A 114 5.47 6.92 -5.96
CA LYS A 114 4.16 6.32 -6.24
C LYS A 114 4.08 4.87 -5.79
N VAL A 115 5.13 4.09 -6.01
CA VAL A 115 5.16 2.68 -5.59
C VAL A 115 5.10 2.58 -4.07
N ILE A 116 5.88 3.36 -3.32
CA ILE A 116 5.81 3.32 -1.85
C ILE A 116 4.42 3.76 -1.37
N LYS A 117 3.85 4.81 -1.97
CA LYS A 117 2.51 5.29 -1.63
C LYS A 117 1.46 4.18 -1.76
N GLU A 118 1.45 3.49 -2.90
CA GLU A 118 0.47 2.43 -3.20
C GLU A 118 0.63 1.23 -2.25
N LYS A 119 1.85 0.91 -1.82
CA LYS A 119 2.07 -0.14 -0.84
C LYS A 119 1.51 0.21 0.53
N LEU A 120 1.79 1.42 1.02
CA LEU A 120 1.28 1.87 2.31
C LEU A 120 -0.26 1.91 2.34
N ASP A 121 -0.87 2.40 1.27
CA ASP A 121 -2.33 2.49 1.13
C ASP A 121 -2.97 1.11 0.95
N TYR A 122 -2.62 0.38 -0.13
CA TYR A 122 -3.34 -0.83 -0.51
C TYR A 122 -2.83 -2.12 0.15
N GLU A 123 -1.53 -2.25 0.40
CA GLU A 123 -0.97 -3.48 0.99
C GLU A 123 -1.00 -3.42 2.52
N ASP A 124 -0.58 -2.30 3.11
CA ASP A 124 -0.50 -2.13 4.57
C ASP A 124 -1.78 -1.52 5.19
N GLY A 125 -2.64 -0.88 4.41
CA GLY A 125 -3.93 -0.36 4.87
C GLY A 125 -3.86 0.90 5.73
N PHE A 126 -2.84 1.74 5.53
CA PHE A 126 -2.75 3.06 6.17
C PHE A 126 -3.71 4.06 5.52
N ASP A 127 -4.27 4.96 6.32
CA ASP A 127 -5.17 6.00 5.80
C ASP A 127 -4.39 7.14 5.13
N ASP A 128 -5.05 7.90 4.26
CA ASP A 128 -4.47 9.02 3.50
C ASP A 128 -3.55 9.96 4.33
N PRO A 129 -3.94 10.43 5.54
CA PRO A 129 -3.08 11.31 6.33
C PRO A 129 -1.78 10.67 6.81
N GLU A 130 -1.78 9.35 7.01
CA GLU A 130 -0.61 8.57 7.46
C GLU A 130 0.32 8.29 6.29
N VAL A 131 -0.25 7.88 5.15
CA VAL A 131 0.48 7.69 3.90
C VAL A 131 1.16 8.99 3.46
N ASN A 132 0.43 10.11 3.46
CA ASN A 132 1.01 11.40 3.07
C ASN A 132 2.12 11.82 4.03
N TYR A 133 1.92 11.66 5.35
CA TYR A 133 2.97 11.94 6.33
C TYR A 133 4.22 11.10 6.06
N ALA A 134 4.07 9.80 5.85
CA ALA A 134 5.20 8.90 5.60
C ALA A 134 5.97 9.28 4.33
N ILE A 135 5.26 9.57 3.24
CA ILE A 135 5.85 9.96 1.95
C ILE A 135 6.56 11.32 2.03
N ASP A 136 6.06 12.25 2.83
CA ASP A 136 6.69 13.56 3.02
C ASP A 136 7.92 13.52 3.94
N ASN A 137 8.03 12.50 4.79
CA ASN A 137 9.09 12.39 5.80
C ASN A 137 10.10 11.26 5.55
N VAL A 138 9.87 10.41 4.54
CA VAL A 138 10.85 9.38 4.17
C VAL A 138 12.02 10.02 3.42
N ASP A 139 13.24 9.73 3.89
CA ASP A 139 14.48 10.29 3.32
C ASP A 139 14.86 9.55 2.04
N VAL A 140 14.29 9.97 0.92
CA VAL A 140 14.58 9.42 -0.41
C VAL A 140 14.81 10.54 -1.42
N ASP A 141 15.95 10.47 -2.11
CA ASP A 141 16.22 11.28 -3.29
C ASP A 141 15.61 10.62 -4.53
N TRP A 142 14.34 10.95 -4.81
CA TRP A 142 13.56 10.38 -5.90
C TRP A 142 14.19 10.65 -7.29
N LYS A 143 14.79 11.82 -7.48
CA LYS A 143 15.48 12.16 -8.73
C LYS A 143 16.73 11.30 -8.93
N LYS A 144 17.49 11.07 -7.86
CA LYS A 144 18.63 10.16 -7.90
C LYS A 144 18.20 8.72 -8.19
N ALA A 145 17.11 8.24 -7.58
CA ALA A 145 16.56 6.92 -7.88
C ALA A 145 16.18 6.79 -9.37
N ALA A 146 15.53 7.82 -9.95
CA ALA A 146 15.21 7.85 -11.38
C ALA A 146 16.47 7.87 -12.26
N ILE A 147 17.50 8.66 -11.91
CA ILE A 147 18.80 8.68 -12.62
C ILE A 147 19.44 7.29 -12.66
N GLU A 148 19.54 6.63 -11.51
CA GLU A 148 20.17 5.31 -11.46
C GLU A 148 19.35 4.26 -12.22
N LYS A 149 18.02 4.40 -12.28
CA LYS A 149 17.18 3.55 -13.12
C LYS A 149 17.32 3.84 -14.62
N ALA A 150 17.51 5.11 -15.01
CA ALA A 150 17.83 5.48 -16.38
C ALA A 150 19.16 4.85 -16.84
N LYS A 151 20.18 4.88 -15.96
CA LYS A 151 21.48 4.23 -16.22
C LYS A 151 21.35 2.71 -16.35
N ASP A 152 20.52 2.08 -15.53
CA ASP A 152 20.22 0.66 -15.60
C ASP A 152 19.62 0.28 -16.97
N TYR A 153 18.62 1.01 -17.45
CA TYR A 153 18.04 0.80 -18.78
C TYR A 153 19.04 1.04 -19.91
N ALA A 154 19.80 2.13 -19.85
CA ALA A 154 20.82 2.41 -20.87
C ALA A 154 21.87 1.29 -20.94
N LYS A 155 22.32 0.78 -19.79
CA LYS A 155 23.35 -0.25 -19.72
C LYS A 155 22.87 -1.64 -20.13
N ASN A 156 21.67 -2.04 -19.69
CA ASN A 156 21.22 -3.43 -19.78
C ASN A 156 20.24 -3.66 -20.94
N ASN A 157 19.59 -2.61 -21.43
CA ASN A 157 18.57 -2.69 -22.48
C ASN A 157 18.90 -1.83 -23.70
N HIS A 158 19.94 -0.98 -23.62
CA HIS A 158 20.34 -0.03 -24.66
C HIS A 158 19.16 0.77 -25.22
N LEU A 159 18.25 1.20 -24.34
CA LEU A 159 17.10 2.00 -24.74
C LEU A 159 17.53 3.41 -25.18
N SER A 160 16.80 3.97 -26.14
CA SER A 160 16.90 5.39 -26.47
C SER A 160 16.51 6.26 -25.27
N SER A 161 16.89 7.54 -25.30
CA SER A 161 16.48 8.49 -24.25
C SER A 161 14.97 8.60 -24.12
N PHE A 162 14.25 8.60 -25.24
CA PHE A 162 12.78 8.63 -25.27
C PHE A 162 12.17 7.38 -24.63
N ASN A 163 12.61 6.19 -25.04
CA ASN A 163 12.09 4.95 -24.47
C ASN A 163 12.46 4.81 -22.99
N THR A 164 13.66 5.23 -22.59
CA THR A 164 14.05 5.26 -21.17
C THR A 164 13.12 6.13 -20.34
N GLU A 165 12.82 7.35 -20.80
CA GLU A 165 11.88 8.26 -20.13
C GLU A 165 10.47 7.62 -20.01
N SER A 166 10.01 6.98 -21.08
CA SER A 166 8.72 6.27 -21.12
C SER A 166 8.65 5.12 -20.12
N GLU A 167 9.70 4.28 -20.06
CA GLU A 167 9.78 3.15 -19.13
C GLU A 167 9.82 3.60 -17.66
N LEU A 168 10.56 4.67 -17.36
CA LEU A 168 10.59 5.25 -16.01
C LEU A 168 9.19 5.66 -15.53
N GLN A 169 8.35 6.19 -16.42
CA GLN A 169 6.98 6.59 -16.09
C GLN A 169 6.03 5.39 -16.00
N ARG A 170 6.11 4.47 -16.97
CA ARG A 170 5.15 3.36 -17.11
C ARG A 170 5.43 2.23 -16.13
N GLU A 171 6.65 1.72 -16.14
CA GLU A 171 7.05 0.56 -15.35
C GLU A 171 7.48 0.95 -13.94
N ASN A 172 8.31 1.99 -13.82
CA ASN A 172 8.84 2.38 -12.51
C ASN A 172 7.99 3.44 -11.79
N ARG A 173 7.00 4.03 -12.49
CA ARG A 173 6.01 4.94 -11.92
C ARG A 173 6.63 6.23 -11.34
N PHE A 174 7.78 6.67 -11.86
CA PHE A 174 8.31 8.01 -11.59
C PHE A 174 7.39 9.08 -12.17
N THR A 175 7.44 10.30 -11.63
CA THR A 175 6.68 11.40 -12.24
C THR A 175 7.29 11.78 -13.60
N PRO A 176 6.52 12.39 -14.51
CA PRO A 176 7.06 12.89 -15.78
C PRO A 176 8.29 13.80 -15.58
N GLU A 177 8.27 14.65 -14.55
CA GLU A 177 9.38 15.55 -14.23
C GLU A 177 10.63 14.80 -13.75
N GLU A 178 10.46 13.76 -12.92
CA GLU A 178 11.56 12.91 -12.44
C GLU A 178 12.18 12.09 -13.58
N ALA A 179 11.34 11.49 -14.42
CA ALA A 179 11.77 10.71 -15.58
C ALA A 179 12.54 11.57 -16.60
N LYS A 180 11.99 12.74 -16.94
CA LYS A 180 12.65 13.71 -17.82
C LYS A 180 13.97 14.19 -17.22
N TYR A 181 13.96 14.56 -15.95
CA TYR A 181 15.19 14.97 -15.25
C TYR A 181 16.24 13.87 -15.29
N ALA A 182 15.85 12.61 -15.11
CA ALA A 182 16.77 11.48 -15.13
C ALA A 182 17.48 11.33 -16.48
N VAL A 183 16.75 11.32 -17.60
CA VAL A 183 17.37 11.16 -18.93
C VAL A 183 18.24 12.36 -19.32
N GLU A 184 17.93 13.56 -18.83
CA GLU A 184 18.71 14.77 -19.06
C GLU A 184 19.98 14.86 -18.19
N ASN A 185 19.95 14.30 -16.97
CA ASN A 185 21.00 14.52 -15.96
C ASN A 185 21.77 13.26 -15.56
N ALA A 186 21.47 12.10 -16.15
CA ALA A 186 22.17 10.85 -15.84
C ALA A 186 23.62 10.78 -16.37
N GLY A 187 24.02 11.71 -17.25
CA GLY A 187 25.35 11.72 -17.87
C GLY A 187 25.55 10.56 -18.86
N ILE A 188 24.45 10.07 -19.45
CA ILE A 188 24.46 8.98 -20.43
C ILE A 188 24.88 9.53 -21.79
N ASP A 189 25.86 8.89 -22.43
CA ASP A 189 26.20 9.16 -23.82
C ASP A 189 25.25 8.39 -24.75
N TRP A 190 24.13 9.03 -25.09
CA TRP A 190 23.09 8.41 -25.92
C TRP A 190 23.57 8.02 -27.33
N LYS A 191 24.67 8.61 -27.83
CA LYS A 191 25.27 8.21 -29.11
C LYS A 191 25.96 6.85 -29.00
N GLU A 192 26.66 6.61 -27.89
CA GLU A 192 27.25 5.30 -27.61
C GLU A 192 26.17 4.24 -27.36
N ILE A 193 25.09 4.59 -26.66
CA ILE A 193 23.95 3.67 -26.48
C ILE A 193 23.34 3.28 -27.84
N ALA A 194 23.14 4.24 -28.74
CA ALA A 194 22.66 3.96 -30.09
C ALA A 194 23.62 3.04 -30.87
N LEU A 195 24.93 3.21 -30.71
CA LEU A 195 25.94 2.35 -31.33
C LEU A 195 25.88 0.91 -30.79
N GLU A 196 25.75 0.72 -29.47
CA GLU A 196 25.58 -0.62 -28.88
C GLU A 196 24.29 -1.28 -29.38
N ARG A 197 23.17 -0.55 -29.39
CA ARG A 197 21.92 -1.07 -29.94
C ARG A 197 22.03 -1.44 -31.42
N ALA A 198 22.74 -0.64 -32.21
CA ALA A 198 23.01 -0.92 -33.62
C ALA A 198 23.81 -2.22 -33.81
N LYS A 199 24.80 -2.48 -32.95
CA LYS A 199 25.57 -3.74 -32.97
C LYS A 199 24.68 -4.93 -32.69
N GLU A 200 23.77 -4.83 -31.72
CA GLU A 200 22.81 -5.90 -31.40
C GLU A 200 21.85 -6.17 -32.56
N LEU A 201 21.24 -5.13 -33.13
CA LEU A 201 20.34 -5.25 -34.27
C LEU A 201 21.04 -5.94 -35.45
N LYS A 202 22.27 -5.51 -35.77
CA LYS A 202 23.10 -6.14 -36.81
C LYS A 202 23.41 -7.60 -36.52
N GLN A 203 23.70 -7.96 -35.27
CA GLN A 203 23.95 -9.36 -34.88
C GLN A 203 22.69 -10.23 -34.98
N SER A 204 21.51 -9.65 -34.74
CA SER A 204 20.23 -10.35 -34.84
C SER A 204 19.67 -10.46 -36.27
N ALA A 205 20.29 -9.78 -37.24
CA ALA A 205 19.79 -9.72 -38.60
C ALA A 205 19.91 -11.10 -39.30
N PRO A 206 18.86 -11.55 -40.01
CA PRO A 206 18.87 -12.86 -40.65
C PRO A 206 19.83 -12.96 -41.85
N GLU A 207 20.14 -11.85 -42.52
CA GLU A 207 21.02 -11.82 -43.69
C GLU A 207 22.01 -10.62 -43.65
N PRO A 208 23.32 -10.82 -43.95
CA PRO A 208 24.35 -9.76 -43.83
C PRO A 208 24.16 -8.57 -44.77
N ASP A 209 23.62 -8.79 -45.97
CA ASP A 209 23.56 -7.78 -47.03
C ASP A 209 22.39 -6.78 -46.87
N PHE A 210 21.37 -7.13 -46.06
CA PHE A 210 20.24 -6.25 -45.74
C PHE A 210 20.40 -5.47 -44.42
N ALA A 211 21.42 -5.83 -43.63
CA ALA A 211 21.55 -5.38 -42.24
C ALA A 211 21.66 -3.85 -42.05
N ILE A 212 22.13 -3.09 -43.05
CA ILE A 212 22.40 -1.64 -42.87
C ILE A 212 21.12 -0.79 -42.92
N SER A 213 20.21 -1.06 -43.87
CA SER A 213 18.94 -0.31 -43.92
C SER A 213 18.08 -0.69 -42.72
N ASP A 214 17.99 -1.99 -42.44
CA ASP A 214 17.20 -2.52 -41.33
C ASP A 214 17.70 -2.04 -39.98
N THR A 215 19.02 -1.88 -39.79
CA THR A 215 19.56 -1.32 -38.53
C THR A 215 19.19 0.15 -38.37
N ARG A 216 19.26 0.96 -39.44
CA ARG A 216 18.85 2.38 -39.37
C ARG A 216 17.37 2.49 -39.03
N ASP A 217 16.53 1.77 -39.76
CA ASP A 217 15.08 1.80 -39.59
C ASP A 217 14.70 1.27 -38.20
N GLY A 218 15.40 0.25 -37.71
CA GLY A 218 15.28 -0.27 -36.35
C GLY A 218 15.55 0.79 -35.28
N LEU A 219 16.69 1.48 -35.34
CA LEU A 219 17.00 2.56 -34.38
C LEU A 219 15.96 3.70 -34.45
N GLN A 220 15.50 4.08 -35.64
CA GLN A 220 14.46 5.10 -35.78
C GLN A 220 13.12 4.64 -35.18
N SER A 221 12.75 3.36 -35.40
CA SER A 221 11.55 2.76 -34.80
C SER A 221 11.63 2.75 -33.26
N GLU A 222 12.83 2.57 -32.72
CA GLU A 222 13.14 2.62 -31.28
C GLU A 222 13.38 4.05 -30.76
N GLN A 223 13.02 5.07 -31.54
CA GLN A 223 13.00 6.48 -31.13
C GLN A 223 14.38 7.04 -30.74
N PHE A 224 15.45 6.53 -31.34
CA PHE A 224 16.75 7.22 -31.31
C PHE A 224 16.68 8.50 -32.15
N ARG A 225 17.37 9.57 -31.71
CA ARG A 225 17.42 10.84 -32.46
C ARG A 225 18.27 10.70 -33.72
N ASP A 226 17.99 11.50 -34.73
CA ASP A 226 18.68 11.43 -36.03
C ASP A 226 20.20 11.54 -35.91
N GLU A 227 20.71 12.39 -35.03
CA GLU A 227 22.15 12.53 -34.79
C GLU A 227 22.78 11.31 -34.10
N GLU A 228 22.01 10.58 -33.28
CA GLU A 228 22.43 9.35 -32.60
C GLU A 228 22.44 8.19 -33.58
N VAL A 229 21.39 8.06 -34.37
CA VAL A 229 21.30 7.10 -35.48
C VAL A 229 22.46 7.33 -36.45
N LYS A 230 22.70 8.58 -36.86
CA LYS A 230 23.82 8.92 -37.74
C LYS A 230 25.16 8.51 -37.13
N TYR A 231 25.41 8.86 -35.87
CA TYR A 231 26.63 8.47 -35.17
C TYR A 231 26.82 6.96 -35.12
N ALA A 232 25.77 6.21 -34.74
CA ALA A 232 25.79 4.76 -34.68
C ALA A 232 26.13 4.17 -36.06
N MET A 233 25.43 4.59 -37.12
CA MET A 233 25.65 4.07 -38.48
C MET A 233 27.04 4.42 -39.05
N ASP A 234 27.60 5.58 -38.70
CA ASP A 234 28.95 5.99 -39.13
C ASP A 234 30.05 5.18 -38.40
N ASN A 235 29.78 4.71 -37.18
CA ASN A 235 30.73 3.93 -36.38
C ASN A 235 30.51 2.41 -36.42
N LEU A 236 29.35 1.93 -36.88
CA LEU A 236 29.04 0.50 -37.07
C LEU A 236 29.81 -0.13 -38.26
N LYS A 237 30.31 0.72 -39.17
CA LYS A 237 31.05 0.32 -40.39
C LYS A 237 32.55 0.12 -40.14
N LYS A 238 33.06 0.51 -38.98
CA LYS A 238 34.45 0.30 -38.54
C LYS A 238 34.58 -1.05 -37.87
#